data_AF-A0A1V4DI84-F1
#
_entry.id   AF-A0A1V4DI84-F1
#
_cell.length_a   1.000
_cell.length_b   1.000
_cell.length_c   1.000
_cell.angle_alpha   90.00
_cell.angle_beta   90.00
_cell.angle_gamma   90.00
#
_symmetry.space_group_name_H-M   'P 1'
#
loop_
_entity.id
_entity.type
_entity.pdbx_description
1 polymer ?
#
loop_
_entity_poly.entity_id
_entity_poly.type
_entity_poly.pdbx_seq_one_letter_code
_entity_poly.pdbx_strand_id
1 'polypeptide(L)'
;MSLIIQIVTLVIIFTSMFIYYRQVSKAKKSQIGLEVLARTSQLSMSAFVLGLGVILIELNSFGLSRSEFVNHLLIYGAFVSLVTIISIWYYSRTLKN
;
A
#
# COMPACT_ATOMS: atom_id res chain seq x y z
N MET A 1 -10.52 -17.09 6.87
CA MET A 1 -9.55 -16.18 7.53
C MET A 1 -10.10 -15.79 8.90
N SER A 2 -9.27 -15.73 9.95
CA SER A 2 -9.74 -15.30 11.28
C SER A 2 -10.15 -13.83 11.26
N LEU A 3 -11.28 -13.49 11.91
CA LEU A 3 -11.80 -12.13 12.06
C LEU A 3 -10.74 -11.13 12.56
N ILE A 4 -9.82 -11.62 13.41
CA ILE A 4 -8.69 -10.85 13.93
C ILE A 4 -7.80 -10.32 12.79
N ILE A 5 -7.51 -11.14 11.78
CA ILE A 5 -6.65 -10.74 10.67
C ILE A 5 -7.33 -9.62 9.88
N GLN A 6 -8.63 -9.73 9.60
CA GLN A 6 -9.38 -8.68 8.89
C GLN A 6 -9.32 -7.33 9.64
N ILE A 7 -9.53 -7.36 10.97
CA ILE A 7 -9.47 -6.16 11.81
C ILE A 7 -8.08 -5.53 11.75
N VAL A 8 -7.01 -6.31 11.94
CA VAL A 8 -5.63 -5.82 11.88
C VAL A 8 -5.33 -5.21 10.51
N THR A 9 -5.78 -5.87 9.44
CA THR A 9 -5.59 -5.42 8.06
C THR A 9 -6.27 -4.07 7.81
N LEU A 10 -7.51 -3.90 8.27
CA LEU A 10 -8.23 -2.63 8.20
C LEU A 10 -7.53 -1.54 8.99
N VAL A 11 -7.08 -1.83 10.21
CA VAL A 11 -6.34 -0.86 11.05
C VAL A 11 -5.07 -0.39 10.34
N ILE A 12 -4.33 -1.30 9.70
CA ILE A 12 -3.14 -0.96 8.91
C ILE A 12 -3.52 -0.03 7.76
N ILE A 13 -4.57 -0.35 6.98
CA ILE A 13 -5.01 0.47 5.84
C ILE A 13 -5.41 1.87 6.31
N PHE A 14 -6.27 1.99 7.32
CA PHE A 14 -6.77 3.28 7.80
C PHE A 14 -5.66 4.15 8.41
N THR A 15 -4.82 3.56 9.26
CA THR A 15 -3.65 4.24 9.83
C THR A 15 -2.74 4.72 8.69
N SER A 16 -2.61 3.88 7.66
CA SER A 16 -1.75 4.21 6.55
C SER A 16 -2.28 5.37 5.70
N MET A 17 -3.57 5.37 5.39
CA MET A 17 -4.22 6.47 4.70
C MET A 17 -4.05 7.79 5.45
N PHE A 18 -4.18 7.77 6.78
CA PHE A 18 -4.01 8.97 7.61
C PHE A 18 -2.57 9.51 7.54
N ILE A 19 -1.57 8.64 7.69
CA ILE A 19 -0.15 9.02 7.59
C ILE A 19 0.16 9.57 6.19
N TYR A 20 -0.29 8.87 5.14
CA TYR A 20 -0.13 9.29 3.75
C TYR A 20 -0.68 10.70 3.53
N TYR A 21 -1.93 10.94 3.95
CA TYR A 21 -2.58 12.24 3.80
C TYR A 21 -1.78 13.38 4.45
N ARG A 22 -1.28 13.16 5.68
CA ARG A 22 -0.45 14.15 6.39
C ARG A 22 0.88 14.41 5.66
N GLN A 23 1.53 13.37 5.16
CA GLN A 23 2.82 13.48 4.48
C GLN A 23 2.68 14.18 3.13
N VAL A 24 1.66 13.84 2.35
CA VAL A 24 1.36 14.49 1.06
C VAL A 24 1.09 15.97 1.23
N SER A 25 0.30 16.34 2.24
CA SER A 25 -0.04 17.74 2.53
C SER A 25 1.21 18.59 2.84
N LYS A 26 2.24 17.98 3.45
CA LYS A 26 3.53 18.63 3.70
C LYS A 26 4.42 18.64 2.45
N ALA A 27 4.54 17.50 1.77
CA ALA A 27 5.45 17.31 0.65
C ALA A 27 5.12 18.16 -0.57
N LYS A 28 3.83 18.41 -0.84
CA LYS A 28 3.35 19.25 -1.96
C LYS A 28 3.87 20.70 -1.96
N LYS A 29 4.41 21.18 -0.83
CA LYS A 29 4.90 22.56 -0.68
C LYS A 29 6.35 22.75 -1.15
N SER A 30 7.03 21.69 -1.59
CA SER A 30 8.45 21.75 -1.94
C SER A 30 8.76 20.85 -3.14
N GLN A 31 9.74 21.23 -3.96
CA GLN A 31 10.17 20.44 -5.10
C GLN A 31 10.73 19.07 -4.68
N ILE A 32 11.54 19.02 -3.63
CA ILE A 32 12.05 17.76 -3.05
C ILE A 32 10.89 16.88 -2.58
N GLY A 33 9.87 17.46 -1.94
CA GLY A 33 8.69 16.71 -1.51
C GLY A 33 7.89 16.15 -2.68
N LEU A 34 7.78 16.86 -3.81
CA LEU A 34 7.16 16.33 -5.02
C LEU A 34 7.96 15.15 -5.59
N GLU A 35 9.30 15.20 -5.55
CA GLU A 35 10.16 14.09 -5.98
C GLU A 35 9.98 12.85 -5.08
N VAL A 36 9.93 13.03 -3.76
CA VAL A 36 9.62 11.96 -2.79
C VAL A 36 8.29 11.29 -3.14
N LEU A 37 7.25 12.08 -3.43
CA LEU A 37 5.94 11.56 -3.80
C LEU A 37 5.97 10.82 -5.14
N ALA A 38 6.72 11.31 -6.12
CA ALA A 38 6.87 10.66 -7.42
C ALA A 38 7.53 9.28 -7.28
N ARG A 39 8.67 9.18 -6.58
CA ARG A 39 9.37 7.90 -6.36
C ARG A 39 8.56 6.93 -5.50
N THR A 40 7.85 7.45 -4.49
CA THR A 40 6.89 6.67 -3.70
C THR A 40 5.81 6.07 -4.60
N SER A 41 5.18 6.89 -5.45
CA SER A 41 4.09 6.46 -6.33
C SER A 41 4.53 5.33 -7.27
N GLN A 42 5.76 5.41 -7.81
CA GLN A 42 6.33 4.34 -8.63
C GLN A 42 6.45 3.01 -7.88
N LEU A 43 6.95 3.02 -6.65
CA LEU A 43 7.03 1.80 -5.82
C LEU A 43 5.65 1.28 -5.41
N SER A 44 4.74 2.17 -4.98
CA SER A 44 3.37 1.82 -4.64
C SER A 44 2.63 1.19 -5.81
N MET A 45 2.77 1.75 -7.01
CA MET A 45 2.15 1.21 -8.22
C MET A 45 2.76 -0.14 -8.60
N SER A 46 4.07 -0.31 -8.48
CA SER A 46 4.73 -1.59 -8.74
C SER A 46 4.24 -2.67 -7.78
N ALA A 47 4.16 -2.35 -6.49
CA ALA A 47 3.57 -3.23 -5.49
C ALA A 47 2.10 -3.55 -5.80
N PHE A 48 1.32 -2.55 -6.25
CA PHE A 48 -0.08 -2.68 -6.67
C PHE A 48 -0.27 -3.56 -7.93
N VAL A 49 0.65 -3.55 -8.88
CA VAL A 49 0.57 -4.42 -10.06
C VAL A 49 0.95 -5.84 -9.68
N LEU A 50 2.04 -6.01 -8.93
CA LEU A 50 2.56 -7.33 -8.57
C LEU A 50 1.57 -8.16 -7.77
N GLY A 51 1.02 -7.63 -6.67
CA GLY A 51 0.12 -8.46 -5.87
C GLY A 51 -1.29 -8.58 -6.44
N LEU A 52 -1.72 -7.67 -7.33
CA LEU A 52 -2.94 -7.90 -8.11
C LEU A 52 -2.72 -9.06 -9.08
N GLY A 53 -1.54 -9.12 -9.72
CA GLY A 53 -1.13 -10.25 -10.54
C GLY A 53 -1.15 -11.57 -9.75
N VAL A 54 -0.64 -11.58 -8.52
CA VAL A 54 -0.68 -12.77 -7.64
C VAL A 54 -2.13 -13.21 -7.37
N ILE A 55 -3.01 -12.28 -6.98
CA ILE A 55 -4.43 -12.61 -6.72
C ILE A 55 -5.11 -13.17 -7.96
N LEU A 56 -4.84 -12.61 -9.14
CA LEU A 56 -5.43 -13.09 -10.40
C LEU A 56 -4.91 -14.48 -10.79
N ILE A 57 -3.63 -14.77 -10.57
CA ILE A 57 -3.04 -16.09 -10.79
C ILE A 57 -3.68 -17.11 -9.83
N GLU A 58 -3.82 -16.77 -8.55
CA GLU A 58 -4.47 -17.65 -7.57
C GLU A 58 -5.94 -17.91 -7.92
N LEU A 59 -6.67 -16.85 -8.29
CA LEU A 59 -8.06 -16.96 -8.74
C LEU A 59 -8.21 -17.90 -9.94
N ASN A 60 -7.32 -17.78 -10.92
CA ASN A 60 -7.34 -18.59 -12.13
C ASN A 60 -6.89 -20.04 -11.88
N SER A 61 -5.93 -20.27 -10.97
CA SER A 61 -5.33 -21.59 -10.76
C SER A 61 -6.11 -22.46 -9.79
N PHE A 62 -6.67 -21.86 -8.73
CA PHE A 62 -7.31 -22.60 -7.64
C PHE A 62 -8.82 -22.40 -7.58
N GLY A 63 -9.34 -21.35 -8.22
CA GLY A 63 -10.73 -20.93 -8.07
C GLY A 63 -11.00 -20.45 -6.64
N LEU A 64 -11.07 -19.14 -6.44
CA LEU A 64 -11.34 -18.58 -5.10
C LEU A 64 -12.84 -18.38 -4.89
N SER A 65 -13.32 -18.74 -3.71
CA SER A 65 -14.66 -18.31 -3.28
C SER A 65 -14.69 -16.79 -3.11
N ARG A 66 -15.89 -16.18 -3.21
CA ARG A 66 -16.06 -14.72 -3.07
C ARG A 66 -15.49 -14.19 -1.75
N SER A 67 -15.66 -14.93 -0.65
CA SER A 67 -15.17 -14.53 0.66
C SER A 67 -13.65 -14.59 0.76
N GLU A 68 -13.01 -15.59 0.16
CA GLU A 68 -11.56 -15.70 0.09
C GLU A 68 -10.95 -14.62 -0.79
N PHE A 69 -11.58 -14.32 -1.92
CA PHE A 69 -11.16 -13.22 -2.79
C PHE A 69 -11.15 -11.88 -2.05
N VAL A 70 -12.21 -11.56 -1.30
CA VAL A 70 -12.27 -10.34 -0.48
C VAL A 70 -11.18 -10.34 0.60
N ASN A 71 -10.90 -11.47 1.22
CA ASN A 71 -9.82 -11.58 2.22
C ASN A 71 -8.43 -11.32 1.61
N HIS A 72 -8.16 -11.87 0.42
CA HIS A 72 -6.91 -11.62 -0.29
C HIS A 72 -6.78 -10.15 -0.67
N LEU A 73 -7.84 -9.53 -1.18
CA LEU A 73 -7.86 -8.10 -1.47
C LEU A 73 -7.59 -7.24 -0.23
N LEU A 74 -8.13 -7.61 0.93
CA LEU A 74 -7.86 -6.89 2.18
C LEU A 74 -6.39 -6.98 2.57
N ILE A 75 -5.83 -8.19 2.68
CA ILE A 75 -4.42 -8.41 3.04
C ILE A 75 -3.52 -7.63 2.08
N TYR A 76 -3.85 -7.71 0.80
CA TYR A 76 -3.12 -7.03 -0.24
C TYR A 76 -3.20 -5.51 -0.15
N GLY A 77 -4.38 -4.97 0.13
CA GLY A 77 -4.57 -3.54 0.39
C GLY A 77 -3.70 -3.05 1.55
N ALA A 78 -3.57 -3.85 2.62
CA ALA A 78 -2.68 -3.51 3.73
C ALA A 78 -1.20 -3.59 3.34
N PHE A 79 -0.80 -4.58 2.55
CA PHE A 79 0.56 -4.67 2.02
C PHE A 79 0.93 -3.44 1.19
N VAL A 80 0.10 -3.05 0.21
CA VAL A 80 0.34 -1.86 -0.62
C VAL A 80 0.37 -0.58 0.23
N SER A 81 -0.50 -0.50 1.23
CA SER A 81 -0.53 0.62 2.17
C SER A 81 0.77 0.75 2.97
N LEU A 82 1.31 -0.38 3.45
CA LEU A 82 2.62 -0.43 4.13
C LEU A 82 3.76 -0.02 3.20
N VAL A 83 3.83 -0.59 1.99
CA VAL A 83 4.85 -0.23 0.99
C VAL A 83 4.83 1.26 0.72
N THR A 84 3.64 1.85 0.60
CA THR A 84 3.47 3.28 0.35
C THR A 84 4.09 4.12 1.47
N ILE A 85 3.82 3.80 2.73
CA ILE A 85 4.34 4.60 3.86
C ILE A 85 5.82 4.41 4.06
N ILE A 86 6.29 3.16 3.96
CA ILE A 86 7.71 2.85 4.08
C ILE A 86 8.48 3.59 2.98
N SER A 87 7.95 3.63 1.76
CA SER A 87 8.54 4.37 0.64
C SER A 87 8.58 5.87 0.90
N ILE A 88 7.48 6.47 1.38
CA ILE A 88 7.48 7.90 1.76
C ILE A 88 8.53 8.16 2.83
N TRP A 89 8.57 7.36 3.88
CA TRP A 89 9.51 7.52 4.98
C TRP A 89 10.97 7.38 4.50
N TYR A 90 11.26 6.36 3.71
CA TYR A 90 12.57 6.09 3.14
C TYR A 90 13.04 7.26 2.26
N TYR A 91 12.26 7.62 1.23
CA TYR A 91 12.64 8.70 0.31
C TYR A 91 12.69 10.07 0.99
N SER A 92 11.82 10.33 1.97
CA SER A 92 11.87 11.55 2.78
C SER A 92 13.18 11.69 3.57
N ARG A 93 13.85 10.57 3.90
CA ARG A 93 15.15 10.59 4.58
C ARG A 93 16.30 10.67 3.57
N THR A 94 16.28 9.85 2.52
CA THR A 94 17.39 9.78 1.56
C THR A 94 17.50 11.00 0.64
N LEU A 95 16.41 11.70 0.33
CA LEU A 95 16.43 12.88 -0.55
C LEU A 95 16.54 14.22 0.21
N LYS A 96 16.44 14.18 1.55
CA LYS A 96 16.72 15.35 2.40
C LYS A 96 18.20 15.50 2.75
N ASN A 97 18.95 14.40 2.67
CA ASN A 97 20.40 14.38 2.78
C ASN A 97 21.02 14.65 1.41
#